data_AF-A0A6S7GVJ2-F1
#
_entry.id   AF-A0A6S7GVJ2-F1
#
_cell.length_a   1.000
_cell.length_b   1.000
_cell.length_c   1.000
_cell.angle_alpha   90.00
_cell.angle_beta   90.00
_cell.angle_gamma   90.00
#
_symmetry.space_group_name_H-M   'P 1'
#
loop_
_entity.id
_entity.type
_entity.pdbx_description
1 polymer ?
#
loop_
_entity_poly.entity_id
_entity_poly.type
_entity_poly.pdbx_seq_one_letter_code
_entity_poly.pdbx_strand_id
1 'polypeptide(L)'
;MVKHLNPSKLRKGTKHNINVQTFSGANVADMRYYVKPAISKSPDYLLLHVGTNDLKRQTPQQIAGSISTLCQEIVKESPNTKIVLSKVITRSDDSSLDSKIKELNCKLSQQHIQCPTRITNTTASLLDVILTYYGDDKILDTGVIHLGISDHSLVYLCRKLSIPKAPPKTVFTRHYKNYNVNQFNNDLSEVFSLPLDSAILTDPNALWNDFKNKFLSVADKHAPIRQSRVKSEYKPWLTNEIKQMSYRRDYLKKQSIKLRSAYYDKAYKRCKNKLNNLIKETKQEYFRDKLSNAKNSKESWRTINELLNKKPKTSE
;
A
#
# COMPACT_ATOMS: atom_id res chain seq x y z
N MET A 1 -0.57 -29.01 -28.80
CA MET A 1 0.43 -28.21 -28.07
C MET A 1 0.61 -28.65 -26.61
N VAL A 2 -0.47 -28.89 -25.83
CA VAL A 2 -0.36 -29.29 -24.40
C VAL A 2 0.14 -30.73 -24.16
N LYS A 3 0.06 -31.61 -25.18
CA LYS A 3 0.55 -33.02 -25.13
C LYS A 3 2.06 -33.17 -24.83
N HIS A 4 2.84 -32.09 -24.88
CA HIS A 4 4.29 -32.10 -24.62
C HIS A 4 4.70 -31.42 -23.32
N LEU A 5 3.76 -31.03 -22.45
CA LEU A 5 4.10 -30.52 -21.12
C LEU A 5 4.66 -31.65 -20.27
N ASN A 6 5.95 -31.57 -19.92
CA ASN A 6 6.59 -32.53 -19.04
C ASN A 6 6.51 -32.04 -17.58
N PRO A 7 5.70 -32.68 -16.70
CA PRO A 7 5.54 -32.23 -15.32
C PRO A 7 6.85 -32.22 -14.52
N SER A 8 7.78 -33.14 -14.83
CA SER A 8 9.09 -33.19 -14.16
C SER A 8 9.96 -31.98 -14.48
N LYS A 9 9.88 -31.45 -15.71
CA LYS A 9 10.58 -30.22 -16.10
C LYS A 9 9.97 -28.99 -15.45
N LEU A 10 8.65 -28.94 -15.30
CA LEU A 10 7.96 -27.84 -14.63
C LEU A 10 8.25 -27.78 -13.12
N ARG A 11 8.46 -28.93 -12.48
CA ARG A 11 8.84 -29.01 -11.06
C ARG A 11 10.25 -28.52 -10.79
N LYS A 12 11.17 -28.72 -11.74
CA LYS A 12 12.61 -28.43 -11.58
C LYS A 12 12.83 -26.94 -11.30
N GLY A 13 13.28 -26.62 -10.09
CA GLY A 13 13.54 -25.25 -9.64
C GLY A 13 12.37 -24.54 -8.96
N THR A 14 11.23 -25.22 -8.74
CA THR A 14 10.09 -24.68 -7.99
C THR A 14 9.94 -25.39 -6.65
N LYS A 15 9.45 -24.69 -5.62
CA LYS A 15 9.08 -25.29 -4.32
C LYS A 15 7.69 -25.95 -4.35
N HIS A 16 7.05 -26.02 -5.51
CA HIS A 16 5.65 -26.43 -5.65
C HIS A 16 5.51 -27.85 -6.22
N ASN A 17 4.54 -28.60 -5.70
CA ASN A 17 4.15 -29.90 -6.23
C ASN A 17 3.18 -29.69 -7.41
N ILE A 18 3.68 -29.84 -8.65
CA ILE A 18 2.89 -29.54 -9.86
C ILE A 18 2.26 -30.82 -10.41
N ASN A 19 0.93 -30.86 -10.48
CA ASN A 19 0.17 -31.88 -11.18
C ASN A 19 -0.41 -31.29 -12.47
N VAL A 20 -0.24 -31.98 -13.60
CA VAL A 20 -0.73 -31.52 -14.91
C VAL A 20 -1.75 -32.52 -15.42
N GLN A 21 -2.96 -32.05 -15.70
CA GLN A 21 -4.02 -32.84 -16.32
C GLN A 21 -4.38 -32.18 -17.64
N THR A 22 -4.34 -32.95 -18.73
CA THR A 22 -4.56 -32.44 -20.08
C THR A 22 -5.68 -33.22 -20.75
N PHE A 23 -6.73 -32.53 -21.17
CA PHE A 23 -7.89 -33.14 -21.84
C PHE A 23 -7.94 -32.62 -23.28
N SER A 24 -7.49 -33.45 -24.22
CA SER A 24 -7.40 -33.06 -25.63
C SER A 24 -8.80 -32.88 -26.22
N GLY A 25 -9.05 -31.73 -26.86
CA GLY A 25 -10.36 -31.44 -27.48
C GLY A 25 -11.44 -30.99 -26.52
N ALA A 26 -11.18 -30.95 -25.21
CA ALA A 26 -12.14 -30.49 -24.21
C ALA A 26 -12.55 -29.04 -24.44
N ASN A 27 -13.83 -28.77 -24.28
CA ASN A 27 -14.44 -27.45 -24.29
C ASN A 27 -14.66 -26.94 -22.84
N VAL A 28 -15.19 -25.73 -22.65
CA VAL A 28 -15.40 -25.18 -21.28
C VAL A 28 -16.43 -25.99 -20.49
N ALA A 29 -17.47 -26.53 -21.14
CA ALA A 29 -18.50 -27.33 -20.49
C ALA A 29 -17.96 -28.67 -19.98
N ASP A 30 -17.08 -29.33 -20.75
CA ASP A 30 -16.45 -30.59 -20.35
C ASP A 30 -15.57 -30.41 -19.09
N MET A 31 -14.91 -29.26 -18.97
CA MET A 31 -14.06 -28.94 -17.82
C MET A 31 -14.83 -28.89 -16.49
N ARG A 32 -16.15 -28.66 -16.50
CA ARG A 32 -16.98 -28.74 -15.27
C ARG A 32 -16.89 -30.12 -14.60
N TYR A 33 -16.67 -31.17 -15.38
CA TYR A 33 -16.52 -32.53 -14.87
C TYR A 33 -15.05 -32.87 -14.62
N TYR A 34 -14.17 -32.50 -15.54
CA TYR A 34 -12.75 -32.88 -15.48
C TYR A 34 -11.96 -32.19 -14.38
N VAL A 35 -12.40 -31.04 -13.88
CA VAL A 35 -11.68 -30.32 -12.83
C VAL A 35 -11.98 -30.89 -11.43
N LYS A 36 -13.12 -31.59 -11.23
CA LYS A 36 -13.53 -32.10 -9.90
C LYS A 36 -12.46 -32.97 -9.20
N PRO A 37 -11.80 -33.94 -9.87
CA PRO A 37 -10.75 -34.74 -9.24
C PRO A 37 -9.48 -33.96 -8.89
N ALA A 38 -9.25 -32.79 -9.52
CA ALA A 38 -8.14 -31.91 -9.18
C ALA A 38 -8.47 -31.07 -7.95
N ILE A 39 -9.71 -30.56 -7.85
CA ILE A 39 -10.17 -29.74 -6.72
C ILE A 39 -10.27 -30.56 -5.44
N SER A 40 -10.70 -31.83 -5.52
CA SER A 40 -10.82 -32.70 -4.35
C SER A 40 -9.50 -32.93 -3.62
N LYS A 41 -8.37 -32.68 -4.28
CA LYS A 41 -7.03 -32.72 -3.69
C LYS A 41 -6.61 -31.42 -3.00
N SER A 42 -7.52 -30.44 -2.89
CA SER A 42 -7.33 -29.14 -2.25
C SER A 42 -6.02 -28.44 -2.65
N PRO A 43 -5.82 -28.14 -3.94
CA PRO A 43 -4.59 -27.50 -4.38
C PRO A 43 -4.53 -26.03 -3.93
N ASP A 44 -3.33 -25.53 -3.60
CA ASP A 44 -3.16 -24.10 -3.32
C ASP A 44 -3.48 -23.22 -4.54
N TYR A 45 -3.15 -23.72 -5.73
CA TYR A 45 -3.34 -23.05 -7.01
C TYR A 45 -3.89 -24.00 -8.06
N LEU A 46 -4.88 -23.54 -8.82
CA LEU A 46 -5.42 -24.25 -9.98
C LEU A 46 -5.24 -23.37 -11.22
N LEU A 47 -4.36 -23.78 -12.13
CA LEU A 47 -4.18 -23.13 -13.42
C LEU A 47 -5.14 -23.74 -14.46
N LEU A 48 -6.07 -22.92 -14.96
CA LEU A 48 -7.02 -23.32 -15.97
C LEU A 48 -6.65 -22.69 -17.32
N HIS A 49 -6.50 -23.53 -18.34
CA HIS A 49 -6.25 -23.13 -19.72
C HIS A 49 -7.27 -23.82 -20.63
N VAL A 50 -8.34 -23.10 -20.98
CA VAL A 50 -9.49 -23.62 -21.74
C VAL A 50 -10.10 -22.49 -22.59
N GLY A 51 -10.89 -22.87 -23.61
CA GLY A 51 -11.69 -21.94 -24.41
C GLY A 51 -11.34 -21.93 -25.89
N THR A 52 -10.14 -22.41 -26.27
CA THR A 52 -9.71 -22.38 -27.69
C THR A 52 -10.58 -23.26 -28.60
N ASN A 53 -11.13 -24.37 -28.08
CA ASN A 53 -11.96 -25.29 -28.85
C ASN A 53 -13.39 -24.75 -29.05
N ASP A 54 -13.86 -23.89 -28.14
CA ASP A 54 -15.20 -23.30 -28.15
C ASP A 54 -15.34 -22.19 -29.22
N LEU A 55 -14.24 -21.54 -29.60
CA LEU A 55 -14.19 -20.39 -30.53
C LEU A 55 -14.78 -20.64 -31.93
N LYS A 56 -14.82 -21.91 -32.36
CA LYS A 56 -15.44 -22.28 -33.64
C LYS A 56 -16.97 -22.22 -33.60
N ARG A 57 -17.57 -22.43 -32.42
CA ARG A 57 -19.02 -22.61 -32.25
C ARG A 57 -19.68 -21.50 -31.44
N GLN A 58 -18.91 -20.77 -30.65
CA GLN A 58 -19.40 -19.76 -29.71
C GLN A 58 -18.71 -18.41 -29.92
N THR A 59 -19.41 -17.36 -29.50
CA THR A 59 -18.84 -16.00 -29.47
C THR A 59 -17.89 -15.84 -28.27
N PRO A 60 -16.88 -14.95 -28.36
CA PRO A 60 -16.01 -14.63 -27.23
C PRO A 60 -16.76 -14.25 -25.95
N GLN A 61 -17.92 -13.59 -26.06
CA GLN A 61 -18.77 -13.23 -24.92
C GLN A 61 -19.36 -14.46 -24.22
N GLN A 62 -19.88 -15.43 -24.98
CA GLN A 62 -20.44 -16.66 -24.44
C GLN A 62 -19.37 -17.53 -23.75
N ILE A 63 -18.17 -17.58 -24.34
CA ILE A 63 -17.05 -18.34 -23.79
C ILE A 63 -16.56 -17.70 -22.48
N ALA A 64 -16.39 -16.37 -22.45
CA ALA A 64 -16.01 -15.66 -21.23
C ALA A 64 -17.03 -15.86 -20.10
N GLY A 65 -18.34 -15.79 -20.42
CA GLY A 65 -19.40 -16.09 -19.47
C GLY A 65 -19.32 -17.51 -18.92
N SER A 66 -19.11 -18.50 -19.80
CA SER A 66 -18.98 -19.91 -19.41
C SER A 66 -17.77 -20.16 -18.51
N ILE A 67 -16.62 -19.52 -18.79
CA ILE A 67 -15.42 -19.58 -17.96
C ILE A 67 -15.67 -18.92 -16.60
N SER A 68 -16.36 -17.78 -16.57
CA SER A 68 -16.76 -17.11 -15.31
C SER A 68 -17.59 -18.02 -14.42
N THR A 69 -18.61 -18.67 -14.99
CA THR A 69 -19.46 -19.61 -14.26
C THR A 69 -18.65 -20.80 -13.72
N LEU A 70 -17.78 -21.39 -14.54
CA LEU A 70 -16.90 -22.46 -14.11
C LEU A 70 -16.01 -22.01 -12.94
N CYS A 71 -15.39 -20.83 -13.00
CA CYS A 71 -14.59 -20.32 -11.89
C CYS A 71 -15.42 -20.12 -10.61
N GLN A 72 -16.65 -19.61 -10.71
CA GLN A 72 -17.53 -19.45 -9.55
C GLN A 72 -17.90 -20.80 -8.90
N GLU A 73 -18.17 -21.82 -9.72
CA GLU A 73 -18.42 -23.19 -9.24
C GLU A 73 -17.20 -23.75 -8.49
N ILE A 74 -15.99 -23.58 -9.04
CA ILE A 74 -14.75 -24.04 -8.41
C ILE A 74 -14.49 -23.33 -7.08
N VAL A 75 -14.67 -22.00 -7.01
CA VAL A 75 -14.51 -21.23 -5.77
C VAL A 75 -15.52 -21.67 -4.71
N LYS A 76 -16.74 -22.03 -5.11
CA LYS A 76 -17.77 -22.55 -4.21
C LYS A 76 -17.40 -23.91 -3.64
N GLU A 77 -16.84 -24.81 -4.45
CA GLU A 77 -16.42 -26.15 -4.01
C GLU A 77 -15.11 -26.13 -3.21
N SER A 78 -14.17 -25.22 -3.53
CA SER A 78 -12.89 -25.10 -2.83
C SER A 78 -12.48 -23.64 -2.63
N PRO A 79 -12.95 -23.00 -1.54
CA PRO A 79 -12.76 -21.57 -1.32
C PRO A 79 -11.30 -21.17 -1.09
N ASN A 80 -10.45 -22.13 -0.68
CA ASN A 80 -9.03 -21.89 -0.41
C ASN A 80 -8.16 -22.03 -1.67
N THR A 81 -8.68 -22.60 -2.76
CA THR A 81 -7.93 -22.78 -4.01
C THR A 81 -7.86 -21.47 -4.79
N LYS A 82 -6.65 -20.99 -5.09
CA LYS A 82 -6.47 -19.81 -5.95
C LYS A 82 -6.52 -20.20 -7.42
N ILE A 83 -7.51 -19.69 -8.14
CA ILE A 83 -7.66 -19.95 -9.58
C ILE A 83 -6.78 -18.98 -10.38
N VAL A 84 -6.01 -19.53 -11.32
CA VAL A 84 -5.22 -18.78 -12.30
C VAL A 84 -5.74 -19.09 -13.69
N LEU A 85 -6.32 -18.10 -14.36
CA LEU A 85 -6.74 -18.23 -15.75
C LEU A 85 -5.56 -17.91 -16.67
N SER A 86 -5.16 -18.87 -17.50
CA SER A 86 -4.20 -18.61 -18.56
C SER A 86 -4.88 -17.95 -19.75
N LYS A 87 -4.21 -16.97 -20.36
CA LYS A 87 -4.64 -16.42 -21.65
C LYS A 87 -4.79 -17.54 -22.68
N VAL A 88 -5.80 -17.40 -23.54
CA VAL A 88 -6.02 -18.28 -24.70
C VAL A 88 -4.95 -17.94 -25.73
N ILE A 89 -4.25 -18.97 -26.21
CA ILE A 89 -3.11 -18.83 -27.12
C ILE A 89 -3.61 -18.85 -28.57
N THR A 90 -3.00 -18.03 -29.42
CA THR A 90 -3.26 -17.99 -30.87
C THR A 90 -2.88 -19.29 -31.55
N ARG A 91 -3.62 -19.65 -32.59
CA ARG A 91 -3.46 -20.90 -33.33
C ARG A 91 -2.68 -20.63 -34.60
N SER A 92 -1.55 -21.32 -34.77
CA SER A 92 -0.76 -21.22 -36.02
C SER A 92 -1.49 -21.83 -37.22
N ASP A 93 -2.45 -22.73 -36.97
CA ASP A 93 -3.20 -23.47 -37.99
C ASP A 93 -4.46 -22.76 -38.48
N ASP A 94 -4.93 -21.72 -37.80
CA ASP A 94 -6.18 -21.02 -38.15
C ASP A 94 -6.13 -19.54 -37.74
N SER A 95 -5.52 -18.73 -38.60
CA SER A 95 -5.38 -17.28 -38.40
C SER A 95 -6.72 -16.53 -38.39
N SER A 96 -7.80 -17.15 -38.87
CA SER A 96 -9.14 -16.55 -38.85
C SER A 96 -9.68 -16.40 -37.42
N LEU A 97 -9.18 -17.21 -36.48
CA LEU A 97 -9.59 -17.19 -35.07
C LEU A 97 -8.83 -16.16 -34.23
N ASP A 98 -7.74 -15.57 -34.74
CA ASP A 98 -6.88 -14.67 -33.96
C ASP A 98 -7.63 -13.42 -33.46
N SER A 99 -8.54 -12.88 -34.27
CA SER A 99 -9.40 -11.76 -33.86
C SER A 99 -10.31 -12.14 -32.69
N LYS A 100 -10.96 -13.32 -32.76
CA LYS A 100 -11.81 -13.85 -31.69
C LYS A 100 -11.02 -14.19 -30.43
N ILE A 101 -9.78 -14.70 -30.56
CA ILE A 101 -8.90 -14.98 -29.41
C ILE A 101 -8.50 -13.69 -28.70
N LYS A 102 -8.17 -12.63 -29.46
CA LYS A 102 -7.88 -11.31 -28.89
C LYS A 102 -9.10 -10.77 -28.16
N GLU A 103 -10.29 -10.84 -28.77
CA GLU A 103 -11.54 -10.41 -28.14
C GLU A 103 -11.85 -11.20 -26.87
N LEU A 104 -11.69 -12.52 -26.88
CA LEU A 104 -11.90 -13.38 -25.72
C LEU A 104 -10.96 -13.02 -24.56
N ASN A 105 -9.66 -12.84 -24.85
CA ASN A 105 -8.69 -12.45 -23.83
C ASN A 105 -9.01 -11.06 -23.23
N CYS A 106 -9.54 -10.12 -24.02
CA CYS A 106 -10.04 -8.82 -23.52
C CYS A 106 -11.30 -8.95 -22.64
N LYS A 107 -12.12 -9.98 -22.87
CA LYS A 107 -13.31 -10.28 -22.05
C LYS A 107 -13.00 -11.14 -20.81
N LEU A 108 -11.85 -11.79 -20.76
CA LEU A 108 -11.37 -12.53 -19.58
C LEU A 108 -10.53 -11.64 -18.65
N SER A 109 -9.80 -10.68 -19.21
CA SER A 109 -8.95 -9.76 -18.48
C SER A 109 -9.09 -8.34 -19.01
N GLN A 110 -9.26 -7.39 -18.10
CA GLN A 110 -9.31 -5.97 -18.42
C GLN A 110 -7.96 -5.33 -18.11
N GLN A 111 -7.33 -4.76 -19.13
CA GLN A 111 -6.16 -3.91 -18.96
C GLN A 111 -6.60 -2.45 -18.76
N HIS A 112 -6.23 -1.89 -17.62
CA HIS A 112 -6.65 -0.53 -17.25
C HIS A 112 -5.72 0.57 -17.76
N ILE A 113 -4.42 0.28 -17.80
CA ILE A 113 -3.43 1.26 -18.30
C ILE A 113 -3.34 1.14 -19.82
N GLN A 114 -3.76 2.21 -20.50
CA GLN A 114 -3.79 2.30 -21.96
C GLN A 114 -2.77 3.31 -22.51
N CYS A 115 -2.14 4.10 -21.63
CA CYS A 115 -1.17 5.13 -22.02
C CYS A 115 0.27 4.75 -21.64
N PRO A 116 1.29 5.25 -22.36
CA PRO A 116 2.69 4.94 -22.09
C PRO A 116 3.12 5.28 -20.66
N THR A 117 3.80 4.34 -20.01
CA THR A 117 4.30 4.51 -18.64
C THR A 117 5.76 4.94 -18.59
N ARG A 118 6.50 4.68 -19.67
CA ARG A 118 7.86 5.19 -19.87
C ARG A 118 7.87 6.11 -21.08
N ILE A 119 8.16 7.38 -20.84
CA ILE A 119 8.17 8.43 -21.88
C ILE A 119 9.54 9.10 -21.86
N THR A 120 10.24 8.97 -22.98
CA THR A 120 11.49 9.67 -23.28
C THR A 120 11.21 10.75 -24.33
N ASN A 121 12.25 11.50 -24.74
CA ASN A 121 12.11 12.49 -25.80
C ASN A 121 11.83 11.86 -27.17
N THR A 122 12.20 10.59 -27.37
CA THR A 122 12.12 9.91 -28.67
C THR A 122 11.13 8.75 -28.69
N THR A 123 10.83 8.15 -27.54
CA THR A 123 10.00 6.95 -27.43
C THR A 123 8.95 7.07 -26.33
N ALA A 124 7.82 6.41 -26.54
CA ALA A 124 6.78 6.24 -25.53
C ALA A 124 6.34 4.78 -25.52
N SER A 125 6.60 4.07 -24.44
CA SER A 125 6.30 2.64 -24.29
C SER A 125 5.41 2.38 -23.09
N LEU A 126 4.40 1.53 -23.27
CA LEU A 126 3.61 0.95 -22.19
C LEU A 126 4.36 -0.27 -21.64
N LEU A 127 4.97 -0.11 -20.47
CA LEU A 127 5.74 -1.19 -19.83
C LEU A 127 5.04 -1.71 -18.57
N ASP A 128 4.37 -0.81 -17.84
CA ASP A 128 3.72 -1.11 -16.58
C ASP A 128 2.21 -1.22 -16.82
N VAL A 129 1.65 -2.41 -16.67
CA VAL A 129 0.22 -2.67 -16.89
C VAL A 129 -0.46 -3.06 -15.58
N ILE A 130 -1.75 -2.71 -15.47
CA ILE A 130 -2.64 -3.21 -14.43
C ILE A 130 -3.71 -4.05 -15.11
N LEU A 131 -3.73 -5.34 -14.75
CA LEU A 131 -4.70 -6.31 -15.26
C LEU A 131 -5.63 -6.72 -14.13
N THR A 132 -6.94 -6.69 -14.39
CA THR A 132 -7.95 -7.27 -13.51
C THR A 132 -8.82 -8.25 -14.27
N TYR A 133 -9.67 -8.97 -13.54
CA TYR A 133 -10.80 -9.65 -14.16
C TYR A 133 -11.74 -8.65 -14.82
N TYR A 134 -12.37 -9.06 -15.93
CA TYR A 134 -13.35 -8.24 -16.64
C TYR A 134 -14.59 -8.01 -15.78
N GLY A 135 -15.03 -6.76 -15.65
CA GLY A 135 -16.25 -6.42 -14.90
C GLY A 135 -16.08 -6.34 -13.37
N ASP A 136 -14.88 -6.11 -12.85
CA ASP A 136 -14.67 -5.77 -11.43
C ASP A 136 -15.22 -4.36 -11.13
N ASP A 137 -16.48 -4.32 -10.69
CA ASP A 137 -17.25 -3.12 -10.33
C ASP A 137 -16.66 -2.34 -9.14
N LYS A 138 -15.69 -2.93 -8.42
CA LYS A 138 -15.01 -2.28 -7.30
C LYS A 138 -13.92 -1.32 -7.76
N ILE A 139 -13.58 -1.28 -9.05
CA ILE A 139 -12.56 -0.37 -9.58
C ILE A 139 -13.21 1.01 -9.78
N LEU A 140 -12.68 2.02 -9.09
CA LEU A 140 -13.20 3.38 -9.09
C LEU A 140 -12.47 4.29 -10.09
N ASP A 141 -11.15 4.16 -10.14
CA ASP A 141 -10.31 5.01 -10.98
C ASP A 141 -9.00 4.30 -11.30
N THR A 142 -8.40 4.62 -12.45
CA THR A 142 -7.10 4.10 -12.87
C THR A 142 -6.37 5.16 -13.67
N GLY A 143 -5.04 5.14 -13.62
CA GLY A 143 -4.30 6.12 -14.39
C GLY A 143 -2.80 6.08 -14.21
N VAL A 144 -2.18 7.12 -14.77
CA VAL A 144 -0.73 7.29 -14.81
C VAL A 144 -0.37 8.68 -14.30
N ILE A 145 0.56 8.74 -13.34
CA ILE A 145 1.05 9.97 -12.73
C ILE A 145 2.54 10.12 -13.01
N HIS A 146 2.91 11.23 -13.64
CA HIS A 146 4.29 11.55 -13.98
C HIS A 146 5.00 12.29 -12.84
N LEU A 147 5.58 11.55 -11.90
CA LEU A 147 6.18 12.08 -10.66
C LEU A 147 7.61 12.65 -10.82
N GLY A 148 8.31 12.40 -11.93
CA GLY A 148 9.67 12.92 -12.14
C GLY A 148 10.73 12.41 -11.16
N ILE A 149 10.43 11.33 -10.43
CA ILE A 149 11.38 10.65 -9.54
C ILE A 149 12.15 9.55 -10.28
N SER A 150 11.50 8.88 -11.23
CA SER A 150 12.03 7.81 -12.08
C SER A 150 11.85 8.14 -13.57
N ASP A 151 12.44 7.36 -14.47
CA ASP A 151 12.14 7.35 -15.90
C ASP A 151 10.81 6.63 -16.21
N HIS A 152 10.30 5.85 -15.25
CA HIS A 152 8.93 5.33 -15.25
C HIS A 152 7.94 6.27 -14.55
N SER A 153 6.70 6.23 -15.03
CA SER A 153 5.54 6.91 -14.44
C SER A 153 4.88 5.99 -13.42
N LEU A 154 4.29 6.59 -12.38
CA LEU A 154 3.52 5.83 -11.40
C LEU A 154 2.20 5.39 -12.05
N VAL A 155 1.96 4.09 -12.12
CA VAL A 155 0.63 3.54 -12.45
C VAL A 155 -0.17 3.34 -11.17
N TYR A 156 -1.48 3.59 -11.23
CA TYR A 156 -2.35 3.37 -10.08
C TYR A 156 -3.69 2.77 -10.48
N LEU A 157 -4.28 2.04 -9.52
CA LEU A 157 -5.65 1.58 -9.53
C LEU A 157 -6.26 1.87 -8.16
N CYS A 158 -7.39 2.55 -8.15
CA CYS A 158 -8.18 2.83 -6.96
C CYS A 158 -9.31 1.81 -6.89
N ARG A 159 -9.30 0.98 -5.83
CA ARG A 159 -10.34 -0.01 -5.57
C ARG A 159 -11.17 0.39 -4.36
N LYS A 160 -12.49 0.26 -4.46
CA LYS A 160 -13.42 0.39 -3.33
C LYS A 160 -13.21 -0.80 -2.39
N LEU A 161 -12.62 -0.53 -1.24
CA LEU A 161 -12.42 -1.50 -0.17
C LEU A 161 -13.17 -1.03 1.07
N SER A 162 -13.97 -1.91 1.67
CA SER A 162 -14.54 -1.68 3.00
C SER A 162 -13.54 -2.15 4.05
N ILE A 163 -12.50 -1.35 4.26
CA ILE A 163 -11.54 -1.59 5.35
C ILE A 163 -11.85 -0.58 6.45
N PRO A 164 -12.20 -1.03 7.67
CA PRO A 164 -12.35 -0.11 8.79
C PRO A 164 -11.02 0.61 8.99
N LYS A 165 -11.05 1.95 8.93
CA LYS A 165 -9.85 2.76 9.17
C LYS A 165 -9.44 2.55 10.62
N ALA A 166 -8.19 2.16 10.85
CA ALA A 166 -7.64 2.15 12.21
C ALA A 166 -7.82 3.54 12.83
N PRO A 167 -8.30 3.63 14.09
CA PRO A 167 -8.46 4.91 14.75
C PRO A 167 -7.10 5.62 14.82
N PRO A 168 -7.07 6.95 14.70
CA PRO A 168 -5.82 7.69 14.82
C PRO A 168 -5.20 7.44 16.20
N LYS A 169 -3.88 7.22 16.25
CA LYS A 169 -3.17 7.09 17.52
C LYS A 169 -3.28 8.42 18.28
N THR A 170 -3.92 8.39 19.44
CA THR A 170 -4.08 9.54 20.33
C THR A 170 -3.33 9.27 21.63
N VAL A 171 -2.74 10.32 22.20
CA VAL A 171 -2.09 10.28 23.50
C VAL A 171 -2.71 11.34 24.40
N PHE A 172 -2.92 10.98 25.66
CA PHE A 172 -3.39 11.89 26.70
C PHE A 172 -2.19 12.42 27.47
N THR A 173 -2.06 13.74 27.53
CA THR A 173 -0.96 14.41 28.23
C THR A 173 -1.49 15.58 29.04
N ARG A 174 -0.95 15.83 30.23
CA ARG A 174 -1.24 17.04 30.99
C ARG A 174 -0.66 18.27 30.27
N HIS A 175 -1.45 19.33 30.16
CA HIS A 175 -1.08 20.53 29.40
C HIS A 175 -0.55 21.63 30.32
N TYR A 176 0.76 21.83 30.33
CA TYR A 176 1.45 22.72 31.28
C TYR A 176 1.69 24.16 30.79
N LYS A 177 1.13 24.58 29.66
CA LYS A 177 1.43 25.91 29.06
C LYS A 177 1.23 27.09 30.03
N ASN A 178 0.21 27.00 30.89
CA ASN A 178 -0.13 28.02 31.88
C ASN A 178 0.07 27.51 33.32
N TYR A 179 0.86 26.47 33.51
CA TYR A 179 1.08 25.90 34.84
C TYR A 179 1.92 26.85 35.70
N ASN A 180 1.41 27.17 36.88
CA ASN A 180 2.11 27.98 37.87
C ASN A 180 2.31 27.14 39.13
N VAL A 181 3.57 26.87 39.47
CA VAL A 181 3.94 26.02 40.61
C VAL A 181 3.46 26.58 41.95
N ASN A 182 3.50 27.90 42.13
CA ASN A 182 3.09 28.54 43.38
C ASN A 182 1.58 28.45 43.57
N GLN A 183 0.82 28.74 42.52
CA GLN A 183 -0.64 28.63 42.54
C GLN A 183 -1.08 27.17 42.77
N PHE A 184 -0.40 26.22 42.14
CA PHE A 184 -0.66 24.79 42.33
C PHE A 184 -0.40 24.35 43.77
N ASN A 185 0.72 24.76 44.37
CA ASN A 185 1.06 24.43 45.75
C ASN A 185 0.07 25.07 46.74
N ASN A 186 -0.33 26.32 46.52
CA ASN A 186 -1.32 27.00 47.37
C ASN A 186 -2.67 26.28 47.34
N ASP A 187 -3.18 25.94 46.15
CA ASP A 187 -4.45 25.22 46.00
C ASP A 187 -4.38 23.80 46.60
N LEU A 188 -3.23 23.12 46.52
CA LEU A 188 -3.02 21.84 47.21
C LEU A 188 -3.10 22.01 48.71
N SER A 189 -2.37 22.99 49.27
CA SER A 189 -2.40 23.26 50.71
C SER A 189 -3.81 23.57 51.19
N GLU A 190 -4.58 24.34 50.44
CA GLU A 190 -5.98 24.65 50.77
C GLU A 190 -6.85 23.38 50.80
N VAL A 191 -6.82 22.57 49.73
CA VAL A 191 -7.65 21.36 49.63
C VAL A 191 -7.31 20.31 50.69
N PHE A 192 -6.02 20.18 51.04
CA PHE A 192 -5.56 19.21 52.05
C PHE A 192 -5.60 19.74 53.48
N SER A 193 -5.88 21.04 53.70
CA SER A 193 -6.13 21.59 55.04
C SER A 193 -7.54 21.30 55.56
N LEU A 194 -8.45 20.84 54.69
CA LEU A 194 -9.80 20.45 55.08
C LEU A 194 -9.78 19.16 55.91
N PRO A 195 -10.57 19.09 57.00
CA PRO A 195 -10.63 17.90 57.85
C PRO A 195 -11.12 16.70 57.06
N LEU A 196 -10.53 15.54 57.37
CA LEU A 196 -10.93 14.28 56.78
C LEU A 196 -12.27 13.82 57.35
N ASP A 197 -13.14 13.26 56.51
CA ASP A 197 -14.38 12.68 56.97
C ASP A 197 -14.08 11.47 57.88
N SER A 198 -14.61 11.47 59.10
CA SER A 198 -14.38 10.40 60.05
C SER A 198 -14.92 9.05 59.55
N ALA A 199 -15.89 9.07 58.64
CA ALA A 199 -16.47 7.88 58.02
C ALA A 199 -15.49 7.14 57.09
N ILE A 200 -14.47 7.81 56.53
CA ILE A 200 -13.52 7.19 55.59
C ILE A 200 -12.22 6.70 56.24
N LEU A 201 -11.99 7.02 57.52
CA LEU A 201 -10.75 6.67 58.25
C LEU A 201 -10.53 5.16 58.44
N THR A 202 -11.58 4.36 58.29
CA THR A 202 -11.54 2.91 58.53
C THR A 202 -11.25 2.09 57.27
N ASP A 203 -11.36 2.69 56.07
CA ASP A 203 -11.12 2.02 54.80
C ASP A 203 -9.91 2.63 54.05
N PRO A 204 -8.78 1.91 53.95
CA PRO A 204 -7.61 2.33 53.18
C PRO A 204 -7.92 2.68 51.71
N ASN A 205 -8.88 2.01 51.08
CA ASN A 205 -9.27 2.32 49.71
C ASN A 205 -10.02 3.65 49.62
N ALA A 206 -10.91 3.94 50.58
CA ALA A 206 -11.60 5.22 50.70
C ALA A 206 -10.59 6.36 50.92
N LEU A 207 -9.60 6.17 51.81
CA LEU A 207 -8.52 7.13 52.05
C LEU A 207 -7.72 7.44 50.77
N TRP A 208 -7.32 6.40 50.04
CA TRP A 208 -6.60 6.58 48.78
C TRP A 208 -7.43 7.31 47.73
N ASN A 209 -8.72 6.96 47.61
CA ASN A 209 -9.61 7.60 46.64
C ASN A 209 -9.84 9.08 46.97
N ASP A 210 -10.02 9.44 48.25
CA ASP A 210 -10.14 10.84 48.68
C ASP A 210 -8.87 11.63 48.31
N PHE A 211 -7.70 11.15 48.71
CA PHE A 211 -6.41 11.76 48.35
C PHE A 211 -6.28 11.93 46.84
N LYS A 212 -6.53 10.85 46.07
CA LYS A 212 -6.40 10.84 44.63
C LYS A 212 -7.35 11.85 43.98
N ASN A 213 -8.60 11.92 44.41
CA ASN A 213 -9.60 12.83 43.85
C ASN A 213 -9.25 14.30 44.17
N LYS A 214 -8.84 14.59 45.41
CA LYS A 214 -8.36 15.92 45.83
C LYS A 214 -7.12 16.35 45.03
N PHE A 215 -6.14 15.46 44.89
CA PHE A 215 -4.95 15.76 44.12
C PHE A 215 -5.26 15.97 42.63
N LEU A 216 -6.07 15.07 42.03
CA LEU A 216 -6.42 15.15 40.62
C LEU A 216 -7.27 16.37 40.30
N SER A 217 -8.17 16.81 41.20
CA SER A 217 -8.97 18.03 40.97
C SER A 217 -8.08 19.27 40.84
N VAL A 218 -7.07 19.41 41.72
CA VAL A 218 -6.08 20.49 41.64
C VAL A 218 -5.18 20.31 40.43
N ALA A 219 -4.71 19.10 40.15
CA ALA A 219 -3.88 18.81 38.99
C ALA A 219 -4.62 19.08 37.66
N ASP A 220 -5.91 18.79 37.57
CA ASP A 220 -6.73 19.03 36.37
C ASP A 220 -7.07 20.52 36.20
N LYS A 221 -7.20 21.28 37.30
CA LYS A 221 -7.33 22.74 37.29
C LYS A 221 -6.08 23.41 36.69
N HIS A 222 -4.89 23.00 37.12
CA HIS A 222 -3.62 23.66 36.76
C HIS A 222 -2.92 23.08 35.53
N ALA A 223 -3.11 21.79 35.26
CA ALA A 223 -2.49 21.05 34.17
C ALA A 223 -3.49 20.05 33.57
N PRO A 224 -4.58 20.53 32.93
CA PRO A 224 -5.66 19.68 32.44
C PRO A 224 -5.16 18.64 31.45
N ILE A 225 -5.79 17.47 31.48
CA ILE A 225 -5.53 16.41 30.50
C ILE A 225 -6.05 16.88 29.14
N ARG A 226 -5.18 16.84 28.13
CA ARG A 226 -5.58 17.08 26.73
C ARG A 226 -5.26 15.87 25.89
N GLN A 227 -6.22 15.50 25.05
CA GLN A 227 -6.00 14.53 23.98
C GLN A 227 -5.26 15.21 22.84
N SER A 228 -4.15 14.62 22.41
CA SER A 228 -3.45 15.04 21.20
C SER A 228 -3.30 13.88 20.22
N ARG A 229 -3.48 14.17 18.94
CA ARG A 229 -3.23 13.20 17.87
C ARG A 229 -1.73 13.10 17.64
N VAL A 230 -1.19 11.89 17.65
CA VAL A 230 0.19 11.64 17.26
C VAL A 230 0.34 12.04 15.80
N LYS A 231 1.14 13.08 15.54
CA LYS A 231 1.47 13.53 14.19
C LYS A 231 2.51 12.59 13.58
N SER A 232 2.51 12.48 12.25
CA SER A 232 3.62 11.84 11.54
C SER A 232 4.93 12.52 11.90
N GLU A 233 6.02 11.76 11.86
CA GLU A 233 7.37 12.25 12.13
C GLU A 233 7.66 13.52 11.31
N TYR A 234 7.88 14.62 12.03
CA TYR A 234 8.28 15.88 11.43
C TYR A 234 9.74 15.78 11.01
N LYS A 235 10.05 16.18 9.78
CA LYS A 235 11.41 16.20 9.23
C LYS A 235 11.88 17.65 9.16
N PRO A 236 12.65 18.16 10.15
CA PRO A 236 13.00 19.58 10.21
C PRO A 236 13.81 20.06 9.01
N TRP A 237 14.62 19.17 8.43
CA TRP A 237 15.38 19.42 7.20
C TRP A 237 14.52 19.52 5.94
N LEU A 238 13.21 19.25 5.99
CA LEU A 238 12.29 19.43 4.87
C LEU A 238 11.72 20.86 4.85
N THR A 239 12.52 21.79 4.35
CA THR A 239 12.19 23.23 4.30
C THR A 239 11.12 23.54 3.25
N ASN A 240 10.54 24.75 3.33
CA ASN A 240 9.59 25.23 2.33
C ASN A 240 10.23 25.39 0.95
N GLU A 241 11.52 25.71 0.88
CA GLU A 241 12.28 25.80 -0.36
C GLU A 241 12.34 24.43 -1.08
N ILE A 242 12.63 23.35 -0.35
CA ILE A 242 12.62 21.98 -0.90
C ILE A 242 11.23 21.64 -1.45
N LYS A 243 10.16 22.05 -0.77
CA LYS A 243 8.78 21.83 -1.25
C LYS A 243 8.50 22.59 -2.54
N GLN A 244 8.85 23.88 -2.60
CA GLN A 244 8.68 24.70 -3.80
C GLN A 244 9.47 24.15 -4.98
N MET A 245 10.72 23.76 -4.76
CA MET A 245 11.57 23.14 -5.78
C MET A 245 11.03 21.77 -6.23
N SER A 246 10.41 21.00 -5.32
CA SER A 246 9.72 19.76 -5.68
C SER A 246 8.52 20.03 -6.59
N TYR A 247 7.67 21.01 -6.27
CA TYR A 247 6.57 21.41 -7.16
C TYR A 247 7.06 21.90 -8.52
N ARG A 248 8.14 22.69 -8.54
CA ARG A 248 8.75 23.18 -9.79
C ARG A 248 9.28 22.03 -10.65
N ARG A 249 9.97 21.05 -10.05
CA ARG A 249 10.42 19.84 -10.74
C ARG A 249 9.24 19.09 -11.36
N ASP A 250 8.18 18.87 -10.61
CA ASP A 250 7.01 18.10 -11.06
C ASP A 250 6.28 18.82 -12.19
N TYR A 251 6.13 20.14 -12.08
CA TYR A 251 5.61 20.97 -13.17
C TYR A 251 6.47 20.82 -14.45
N LEU A 252 7.80 20.95 -14.33
CA LEU A 252 8.70 20.84 -15.48
C LEU A 252 8.62 19.46 -16.13
N LYS A 253 8.50 18.40 -15.33
CA LYS A 253 8.32 17.04 -15.86
C LYS A 253 6.99 16.90 -16.61
N LYS A 254 5.90 17.44 -16.05
CA LYS A 254 4.59 17.45 -16.74
C LYS A 254 4.65 18.20 -18.06
N GLN A 255 5.29 19.38 -18.11
CA GLN A 255 5.45 20.14 -19.36
C GLN A 255 6.34 19.43 -20.38
N SER A 256 7.44 18.81 -19.93
CA SER A 256 8.33 18.03 -20.79
C SER A 256 7.59 16.90 -21.49
N ILE A 257 6.70 16.19 -20.77
CA ILE A 257 5.88 15.12 -21.35
C ILE A 257 4.80 15.68 -22.27
N LYS A 258 4.05 16.69 -21.80
CA LYS A 258 2.94 17.28 -22.57
C LYS A 258 3.40 17.88 -23.90
N LEU A 259 4.54 18.57 -23.90
CA LEU A 259 5.05 19.32 -25.05
C LEU A 259 6.15 18.57 -25.83
N ARG A 260 6.61 17.41 -25.34
CA ARG A 260 7.75 16.64 -25.89
C ARG A 260 8.97 17.52 -26.19
N SER A 261 9.24 18.48 -25.32
CA SER A 261 10.22 19.54 -25.57
C SER A 261 11.55 19.25 -24.89
N ALA A 262 12.64 19.25 -25.66
CA ALA A 262 14.01 19.16 -25.16
C ALA A 262 14.36 20.30 -24.16
N TYR A 263 13.80 21.49 -24.35
CA TYR A 263 13.97 22.61 -23.41
C TYR A 263 13.46 22.27 -22.00
N TYR A 264 12.18 21.89 -21.89
CA TYR A 264 11.58 21.47 -20.62
C TYR A 264 12.27 20.23 -20.01
N ASP A 265 12.71 19.26 -20.83
CA ASP A 265 13.46 18.09 -20.33
C ASP A 265 14.80 18.52 -19.70
N LYS A 266 15.55 19.40 -20.37
CA LYS A 266 16.81 19.96 -19.83
C LYS A 266 16.57 20.78 -18.56
N ALA A 267 15.52 21.59 -18.53
CA ALA A 267 15.13 22.36 -17.36
C ALA A 267 14.73 21.45 -16.18
N TYR A 268 13.96 20.38 -16.43
CA TYR A 268 13.61 19.36 -15.45
C TYR A 268 14.86 18.70 -14.85
N LYS A 269 15.79 18.22 -15.69
CA LYS A 269 17.04 17.58 -15.21
C LYS A 269 17.87 18.51 -14.33
N ARG A 270 18.01 19.78 -14.72
CA ARG A 270 18.69 20.81 -13.91
C ARG A 270 17.97 21.02 -12.57
N CYS A 271 16.65 21.17 -12.59
CA CYS A 271 15.84 21.35 -11.38
C CYS A 271 15.92 20.13 -10.44
N LYS A 272 15.89 18.90 -11.00
CA LYS A 272 16.03 17.66 -10.25
C LYS A 272 17.38 17.57 -9.55
N ASN A 273 18.47 17.86 -10.26
CA ASN A 273 19.81 17.82 -9.67
C ASN A 273 19.97 18.88 -8.58
N LYS A 274 19.50 20.10 -8.81
CA LYS A 274 19.48 21.16 -7.79
C LYS A 274 18.69 20.75 -6.56
N LEU A 275 17.49 20.19 -6.73
CA LEU A 275 16.66 19.72 -5.63
C LEU A 275 17.34 18.58 -4.86
N ASN A 276 17.97 17.62 -5.53
CA ASN A 276 18.69 16.53 -4.88
C ASN A 276 19.87 17.05 -4.03
N ASN A 277 20.63 18.02 -4.56
CA ASN A 277 21.71 18.66 -3.82
C ASN A 277 21.18 19.43 -2.62
N LEU A 278 20.12 20.23 -2.80
CA LEU A 278 19.49 20.96 -1.72
C LEU A 278 19.01 20.03 -0.60
N ILE A 279 18.30 18.95 -0.94
CA ILE A 279 17.87 17.94 0.05
C ILE A 279 19.07 17.34 0.79
N LYS A 280 20.15 17.03 0.07
CA LYS A 280 21.38 16.47 0.65
C LYS A 280 22.02 17.47 1.61
N GLU A 281 22.22 18.71 1.18
CA GLU A 281 22.85 19.79 1.93
C GLU A 281 22.05 20.13 3.19
N THR A 282 20.76 20.43 3.07
CA THR A 282 19.91 20.77 4.21
C THR A 282 19.83 19.62 5.23
N LYS A 283 19.79 18.36 4.76
CA LYS A 283 19.80 17.20 5.64
C LYS A 283 21.15 17.05 6.35
N GLN A 284 22.26 17.22 5.63
CA GLN A 284 23.60 17.16 6.21
C GLN A 284 23.83 18.25 7.24
N GLU A 285 23.43 19.48 6.94
CA GLU A 285 23.53 20.62 7.84
C GLU A 285 22.73 20.39 9.12
N TYR A 286 21.46 19.98 9.01
CA TYR A 286 20.61 19.67 10.16
C TYR A 286 21.25 18.62 11.09
N PHE A 287 21.73 17.50 10.54
CA PHE A 287 22.34 16.46 11.38
C PHE A 287 23.72 16.86 11.92
N ARG A 288 24.48 17.68 11.18
CA ARG A 288 25.76 18.22 11.64
C ARG A 288 25.57 19.15 12.83
N ASP A 289 24.65 20.10 12.72
CA ASP A 289 24.29 21.04 13.79
C ASP A 289 23.74 20.31 15.01
N LYS A 290 22.85 19.34 14.80
CA LYS A 290 22.30 18.51 15.88
C LYS A 290 23.36 17.68 16.61
N LEU A 291 24.42 17.26 15.91
CA LEU A 291 25.54 16.53 16.52
C LEU A 291 26.53 17.48 17.23
N SER A 292 26.82 18.66 16.67
CA SER A 292 27.70 19.64 17.32
C SER A 292 27.09 20.22 18.58
N ASN A 293 25.76 20.35 18.62
CA ASN A 293 25.02 20.87 19.76
C ASN A 293 24.63 19.79 20.79
N ALA A 294 25.05 18.54 20.60
CA ALA A 294 24.76 17.45 21.53
C ALA A 294 25.55 17.63 22.84
N LYS A 295 24.87 17.57 23.99
CA LYS A 295 25.49 17.83 25.29
C LYS A 295 26.30 16.65 25.83
N ASN A 296 25.99 15.44 25.36
CA ASN A 296 26.60 14.20 25.85
C ASN A 296 26.55 13.08 24.79
N SER A 297 27.33 12.02 25.04
CA SER A 297 27.41 10.84 24.18
C SER A 297 26.04 10.18 23.91
N LYS A 298 25.14 10.17 24.91
CA LYS A 298 23.79 9.60 24.76
C LYS A 298 22.96 10.36 23.72
N GLU A 299 23.02 11.68 23.71
CA GLU A 299 22.33 12.52 22.71
C GLU A 299 22.93 12.34 21.31
N SER A 300 24.27 12.26 21.20
CA SER A 300 24.94 11.98 19.92
C SER A 300 24.51 10.63 19.35
N TRP A 301 24.50 9.57 20.17
CA TRP A 301 24.04 8.25 19.76
C TRP A 301 22.55 8.22 19.39
N ARG A 302 21.70 8.98 20.10
CA ARG A 302 20.29 9.13 19.73
C ARG A 302 20.14 9.73 18.33
N THR A 303 20.90 10.78 18.03
CA THR A 303 20.89 11.45 16.72
C THR A 303 21.42 10.54 15.61
N ILE A 304 22.48 9.77 15.87
CA ILE A 304 23.00 8.77 14.92
C ILE A 304 21.97 7.67 14.66
N ASN A 305 21.29 7.18 15.69
CA ASN A 305 20.25 6.16 15.53
C ASN A 305 19.05 6.67 14.73
N GLU A 306 18.65 7.94 14.92
CA GLU A 306 17.64 8.62 14.09
C GLU A 306 18.10 8.69 12.62
N LEU A 307 19.34 9.11 12.36
CA LEU A 307 19.89 9.17 11.01
C LEU A 307 19.91 7.80 10.31
N LEU A 308 20.23 6.74 11.07
CA LEU A 308 20.28 5.35 10.60
C LEU A 308 18.90 4.67 10.58
N ASN A 309 17.82 5.37 10.96
CA ASN A 309 16.47 4.81 11.12
C ASN A 309 16.44 3.53 11.99
N LYS A 310 17.29 3.46 13.02
CA LYS A 310 17.28 2.34 13.97
C LYS A 310 16.11 2.54 14.93
N LYS A 311 15.24 1.53 15.05
CA LYS A 311 14.17 1.55 16.04
C LYS A 311 14.79 1.65 17.43
N PRO A 312 14.27 2.50 18.33
CA PRO A 312 14.69 2.46 19.72
C PRO A 312 14.41 1.06 20.27
N LYS A 313 15.35 0.51 21.04
CA LYS A 313 15.09 -0.73 21.78
C LYS A 313 13.90 -0.45 22.70
N THR A 314 12.78 -1.12 22.47
CA THR A 314 11.72 -1.23 23.46
C THR A 314 12.35 -1.93 24.67
N SER A 315 12.51 -1.20 25.76
CA SER A 315 12.73 -1.82 27.07
C SER A 315 11.49 -2.65 27.37
N GLU A 316 11.65 -3.97 27.36
CA GLU A 316 10.75 -4.92 28.03
C GLU A 316 10.78 -4.67 29.54
#